data_AF-A0A1V5KUV1-F1
#
_entry.id   AF-A0A1V5KUV1-F1
#
_cell.length_a   1.000
_cell.length_b   1.000
_cell.length_c   1.000
_cell.angle_alpha   90.00
_cell.angle_beta   90.00
_cell.angle_gamma   90.00
#
_symmetry.space_group_name_H-M   'P 1'
#
loop_
_entity.id
_entity.type
_entity.pdbx_description
1 polymer ?
#
loop_
_entity_poly.entity_id
_entity_poly.type
_entity_poly.pdbx_seq_one_letter_code
_entity_poly.pdbx_strand_id
1 'polypeptide(L)'
;MILIDHDSPGKGGIRLGSDLSTLLEQQQMRTPLVLMVPSSVKAAPDPFFSFVTKPVSRKSLQKVLIDAASRQTSAMPRIVDGASSQRALSDFAKNHPMEILVVEDNKVNQKVVDLMFSIRLSPVLRFGRR
;
A
#
# COMPACT_ATOMS: atom_id res chain seq x y z
N MET A 1 -13.97 -5.56 -4.37
CA MET A 1 -13.43 -4.48 -3.50
C MET A 1 -14.54 -4.01 -2.56
N ILE A 2 -14.20 -3.57 -1.35
CA ILE A 2 -15.13 -3.10 -0.32
C ILE A 2 -14.70 -1.71 0.15
N LEU A 3 -15.64 -0.76 0.19
CA LEU A 3 -15.43 0.57 0.75
C LEU A 3 -15.95 0.60 2.18
N ILE A 4 -15.15 1.11 3.11
CA ILE A 4 -15.47 1.17 4.53
C ILE A 4 -15.39 2.63 4.98
N ASP A 5 -16.40 3.09 5.71
CA ASP A 5 -16.37 4.40 6.35
C ASP A 5 -15.55 4.32 7.66
N HIS A 6 -14.57 5.21 7.84
CA HIS A 6 -13.81 5.33 9.09
C HIS A 6 -14.72 5.55 10.31
N ASP A 7 -15.73 6.41 10.18
CA ASP A 7 -16.61 6.86 11.26
C ASP A 7 -17.88 6.00 11.36
N SER A 8 -17.82 4.74 10.91
CA SER A 8 -18.97 3.83 10.97
C SER A 8 -19.48 3.67 12.40
N PRO A 9 -20.81 3.80 12.64
CA PRO A 9 -21.38 3.65 13.97
C PRO A 9 -21.17 2.25 14.54
N GLY A 10 -20.89 2.17 15.84
CA GLY A 10 -20.61 0.91 16.54
C GLY A 10 -19.12 0.54 16.47
N LYS A 11 -18.78 -0.48 15.70
CA LYS A 11 -17.36 -0.85 15.47
C LYS A 11 -16.77 0.13 14.45
N GLY A 12 -15.76 0.90 14.86
CA GLY A 12 -15.08 1.86 13.97
C GLY A 12 -14.51 1.19 12.71
N GLY A 13 -14.44 1.94 11.61
CA GLY A 13 -14.16 1.41 10.28
C GLY A 13 -12.83 0.70 10.15
N ILE A 14 -11.80 1.16 10.88
CA ILE A 14 -10.49 0.50 10.92
C ILE A 14 -10.61 -0.92 11.46
N ARG A 15 -11.26 -1.09 12.61
CA ARG A 15 -11.43 -2.40 13.25
C ARG A 15 -12.30 -3.33 12.39
N LEU A 16 -13.34 -2.79 11.77
CA LEU A 16 -14.16 -3.54 10.82
C LEU A 16 -13.33 -4.03 9.63
N GLY A 17 -12.45 -3.20 9.09
CA GLY A 17 -11.54 -3.58 8.01
C GLY A 17 -10.55 -4.67 8.42
N SER A 18 -9.98 -4.60 9.63
CA SER A 18 -9.09 -5.64 10.17
C SER A 18 -9.80 -6.98 10.34
N ASP A 19 -10.99 -6.98 10.96
CA ASP A 19 -11.81 -8.19 11.14
C ASP A 19 -12.15 -8.80 9.77
N LEU A 20 -12.54 -7.95 8.81
CA LEU A 20 -12.92 -8.38 7.46
C LEU A 20 -11.74 -8.92 6.66
N SER A 21 -10.55 -8.31 6.75
CA SER A 21 -9.34 -8.84 6.09
C SER A 21 -9.03 -10.25 6.56
N THR A 22 -9.13 -10.50 7.87
CA THR A 22 -8.90 -11.82 8.46
C THR A 22 -9.87 -12.86 7.90
N LEU A 23 -11.16 -12.52 7.83
CA LEU A 23 -12.20 -13.39 7.27
C LEU A 23 -11.97 -13.65 5.77
N LEU A 24 -11.65 -12.62 5.00
CA LEU A 24 -11.38 -12.73 3.56
C LEU A 24 -10.17 -13.63 3.30
N GLU A 25 -9.11 -13.51 4.11
CA GLU A 25 -7.92 -14.35 4.02
C GLU A 25 -8.21 -15.83 4.32
N GLN A 26 -9.02 -16.11 5.36
CA GLN A 26 -9.49 -17.45 5.70
C GLN A 26 -10.30 -18.08 4.56
N GLN A 27 -11.09 -17.27 3.86
CA GLN A 27 -11.86 -17.68 2.69
C GLN A 27 -11.05 -17.65 1.39
N GLN A 28 -9.73 -17.41 1.45
CA GLN A 28 -8.84 -17.27 0.31
C GLN A 28 -9.30 -16.22 -0.72
N MET A 29 -10.09 -15.24 -0.31
CA MET A 29 -10.59 -14.16 -1.15
C MET A 29 -9.64 -12.96 -1.15
N ARG A 30 -9.25 -12.52 -2.35
CA ARG A 30 -8.45 -11.30 -2.54
C ARG A 30 -9.34 -10.12 -2.88
N THR A 31 -9.95 -9.53 -1.86
CA THR A 31 -10.84 -8.38 -2.00
C THR A 31 -10.18 -7.12 -1.45
N PRO A 32 -9.83 -6.13 -2.28
CA PRO A 32 -9.25 -4.88 -1.80
C PRO A 32 -10.20 -4.15 -0.84
N LEU A 33 -9.68 -3.72 0.31
CA LEU A 33 -10.38 -2.89 1.28
C LEU A 33 -9.95 -1.44 1.11
N VAL A 34 -10.90 -0.52 0.97
CA VAL A 34 -10.65 0.92 0.81
C VAL A 34 -11.30 1.68 1.96
N LEU A 35 -10.53 2.51 2.67
CA LEU A 35 -11.03 3.30 3.79
C LEU A 35 -11.42 4.72 3.37
N MET A 36 -12.60 5.19 3.75
CA MET A 36 -13.02 6.58 3.61
C MET A 36 -12.71 7.34 4.90
N VAL A 37 -11.81 8.31 4.83
CA VAL A 37 -11.28 9.01 6.02
C VAL A 37 -11.56 10.51 5.96
N PRO A 38 -11.55 11.23 7.10
CA PRO A 38 -11.50 12.69 7.11
C PRO A 38 -10.25 13.24 6.40
N SER A 39 -10.30 14.49 5.95
CA SER A 39 -9.19 15.14 5.23
C SER A 39 -7.89 15.31 6.05
N SER A 40 -7.97 15.18 7.37
CA SER A 40 -6.82 15.23 8.28
C SER A 40 -5.93 13.97 8.24
N VAL A 41 -6.45 12.86 7.72
CA VAL A 41 -5.74 11.57 7.67
C VAL A 41 -4.89 11.50 6.40
N LYS A 42 -3.59 11.25 6.57
CA LYS A 42 -2.59 11.24 5.48
C LYS A 42 -2.19 9.85 4.98
N ALA A 43 -2.59 8.80 5.68
CA ALA A 43 -2.27 7.42 5.33
C ALA A 43 -3.37 6.46 5.81
N ALA A 44 -3.60 5.39 5.05
CA ALA A 44 -4.40 4.27 5.52
C ALA A 44 -3.52 3.35 6.39
N PRO A 45 -4.01 2.85 7.53
CA PRO A 45 -3.34 1.77 8.22
C PRO A 45 -3.47 0.46 7.42
N ASP A 46 -2.60 -0.52 7.68
CA ASP A 46 -2.89 -1.89 7.28
C ASP A 46 -4.20 -2.37 7.93
N PRO A 47 -5.04 -3.18 7.27
CA PRO A 47 -4.81 -3.92 6.03
C PRO A 47 -5.39 -3.25 4.77
N PHE A 48 -5.60 -1.93 4.78
CA PHE A 48 -6.31 -1.27 3.69
C PHE A 48 -5.43 -1.11 2.45
N PHE A 49 -5.99 -1.45 1.29
CA PHE A 49 -5.35 -1.28 0.00
C PHE A 49 -5.08 0.20 -0.32
N SER A 50 -6.03 1.07 0.00
CA SER A 50 -5.95 2.51 -0.20
C SER A 50 -6.95 3.24 0.70
N PHE A 51 -6.89 4.57 0.71
CA PHE A 51 -7.90 5.42 1.31
C PHE A 51 -8.40 6.49 0.34
N VAL A 52 -9.58 7.04 0.63
CA VAL A 52 -10.11 8.26 0.00
C VAL A 52 -10.50 9.24 1.09
N THR A 53 -10.17 10.52 0.90
CA THR A 53 -10.56 11.57 1.84
C THR A 53 -11.99 12.05 1.57
N LYS A 54 -12.72 12.41 2.63
CA LYS A 54 -14.02 13.07 2.56
C LYS A 54 -13.85 14.60 2.48
N PRO A 55 -14.67 15.33 1.69
CA PRO A 55 -15.68 14.82 0.77
C PRO A 55 -15.03 14.11 -0.42
N VAL A 56 -15.58 12.95 -0.78
CA VAL A 56 -14.98 12.08 -1.80
C VAL A 56 -15.11 12.73 -3.18
N SER A 57 -13.98 13.11 -3.78
CA SER A 57 -14.00 13.60 -5.16
C SER A 57 -14.14 12.45 -6.16
N ARG A 58 -14.92 12.68 -7.23
CA ARG A 58 -15.11 11.70 -8.32
C ARG A 58 -13.78 11.20 -8.88
N LYS A 59 -12.82 12.11 -9.09
CA LYS A 59 -11.50 11.80 -9.65
C LYS A 59 -10.70 10.87 -8.72
N SER A 60 -10.69 11.15 -7.42
CA SER A 60 -9.98 10.32 -6.44
C SER A 60 -10.60 8.94 -6.32
N LEU A 61 -11.94 8.87 -6.22
CA LEU A 61 -12.65 7.60 -6.17
C LEU A 61 -12.41 6.78 -7.43
N GLN A 62 -12.61 7.36 -8.61
CA GLN A 62 -12.39 6.67 -9.89
C GLN A 62 -10.99 6.06 -9.99
N LYS A 63 -9.96 6.81 -9.58
CA LYS A 63 -8.59 6.31 -9.55
C LYS A 63 -8.47 5.08 -8.66
N VAL A 64 -8.93 5.16 -7.40
CA VAL A 64 -8.84 4.05 -6.45
C VAL A 64 -9.64 2.82 -6.93
N LEU A 65 -10.81 3.02 -7.53
CA LEU A 65 -11.63 1.94 -8.09
C LEU A 65 -10.89 1.20 -9.23
N ILE A 66 -10.28 1.96 -10.15
CA ILE A 66 -9.52 1.38 -11.27
C ILE A 66 -8.30 0.63 -10.73
N ASP A 67 -7.52 1.25 -9.84
CA ASP A 67 -6.31 0.66 -9.27
C ASP A 67 -6.62 -0.65 -8.52
N ALA A 68 -7.73 -0.68 -7.76
CA ALA A 68 -8.19 -1.86 -7.03
C ALA A 68 -8.61 -2.99 -8.00
N ALA A 69 -9.31 -2.66 -9.09
CA ALA A 69 -9.73 -3.65 -10.09
C ALA A 69 -8.53 -4.23 -10.86
N SER A 70 -7.57 -3.39 -11.27
CA SER A 70 -6.39 -3.82 -12.02
C SER A 70 -5.42 -4.68 -11.20
N ARG A 71 -5.39 -4.53 -9.87
CA ARG A 71 -4.58 -5.41 -9.01
C ARG A 71 -5.25 -6.74 -8.70
N GLN A 72 -6.58 -6.84 -8.79
CA GLN A 72 -7.26 -8.14 -8.71
C GLN A 72 -6.95 -9.03 -9.92
N THR A 73 -6.65 -8.45 -11.08
CA THR A 73 -6.28 -9.22 -12.29
C THR A 73 -4.80 -9.60 -12.32
N SER A 74 -3.95 -8.88 -11.58
CA SER A 74 -2.55 -9.22 -11.42
C SER A 74 -2.38 -10.15 -10.22
N ALA A 75 -2.44 -11.46 -10.44
CA ALA A 75 -2.14 -12.45 -9.43
C ALA A 75 -0.69 -12.30 -8.94
N MET A 76 -0.44 -11.47 -7.92
CA MET A 76 0.85 -11.51 -7.23
C MET A 76 1.01 -12.89 -6.58
N PRO A 77 2.17 -13.54 -6.73
CA PRO A 77 2.47 -14.78 -6.03
C PRO A 77 2.32 -14.56 -4.52
N ARG A 78 1.59 -15.45 -3.86
CA ARG A 78 1.56 -15.48 -2.39
C ARG A 78 2.93 -15.99 -1.95
N ILE A 79 3.73 -15.16 -1.28
CA ILE A 79 4.82 -15.68 -0.46
C ILE A 79 4.14 -16.52 0.64
N VAL A 80 4.36 -17.83 0.58
CA VAL A 80 3.86 -18.78 1.59
C VAL A 80 4.84 -18.71 2.74
N ASP A 81 4.67 -17.77 3.66
CA ASP A 81 5.51 -17.71 4.86
C ASP A 81 4.98 -18.69 5.91
N GLY A 82 5.62 -19.86 5.96
CA GLY A 82 5.70 -20.65 7.18
C GLY A 82 6.39 -19.85 8.28
N ALA A 83 5.96 -20.04 9.52
CA ALA A 83 6.28 -19.22 10.69
C ALA A 83 7.74 -19.28 11.19
N SER A 84 8.74 -19.06 10.32
CA SER A 84 10.17 -18.97 10.66
C SER A 84 10.89 -17.73 10.09
N SER A 85 10.18 -16.78 9.47
CA SER A 85 10.76 -15.79 8.56
C SER A 85 11.42 -14.53 9.15
N GLN A 86 11.51 -14.30 10.46
CA GLN A 86 12.15 -13.07 10.95
C GLN A 86 13.67 -13.00 10.69
N ARG A 87 14.39 -14.13 10.77
CA ARG A 87 15.81 -14.20 10.36
C ARG A 87 15.96 -14.28 8.83
N ALA A 88 15.04 -14.96 8.15
CA ALA A 88 15.06 -15.07 6.69
C ALA A 88 14.83 -13.71 6.00
N LEU A 89 13.98 -12.84 6.56
CA LEU A 89 13.71 -11.50 6.02
C LEU A 89 14.88 -10.53 6.17
N SER A 90 15.65 -10.61 7.28
CA SER A 90 16.83 -9.75 7.46
C SER A 90 17.93 -10.09 6.46
N ASP A 91 18.10 -11.37 6.15
CA ASP A 91 19.08 -11.81 5.17
C ASP A 91 18.56 -11.65 3.73
N PHE A 92 17.25 -11.72 3.51
CA PHE A 92 16.62 -11.45 2.22
C PHE A 92 16.94 -10.03 1.72
N ALA A 93 16.82 -9.01 2.57
CA ALA A 93 17.13 -7.62 2.19
C ALA A 93 18.62 -7.42 1.84
N LYS A 94 19.53 -8.17 2.47
CA LYS A 94 20.97 -8.15 2.13
C LYS A 94 21.25 -8.85 0.81
N ASN A 95 20.55 -9.94 0.54
CA ASN A 95 20.77 -10.78 -0.64
C ASN A 95 20.00 -10.28 -1.88
N HIS A 96 18.97 -9.48 -1.70
CA HIS A 96 18.13 -8.91 -2.76
C HIS A 96 17.90 -7.41 -2.51
N PRO A 97 18.91 -6.55 -2.75
CA PRO A 97 18.74 -5.11 -2.60
C PRO A 97 17.68 -4.62 -3.58
N MET A 98 16.68 -3.88 -3.07
CA MET A 98 15.67 -3.26 -3.94
C MET A 98 16.33 -2.17 -4.80
N GLU A 99 16.36 -2.40 -6.11
CA GLU A 99 16.73 -1.38 -7.09
C GLU A 99 15.47 -0.63 -7.54
N ILE A 100 15.49 0.70 -7.42
CA ILE A 100 14.39 1.57 -7.85
C ILE A 100 14.90 2.47 -8.98
N LEU A 101 14.31 2.35 -10.16
CA LEU A 101 14.55 3.26 -11.28
C LEU A 101 13.70 4.52 -11.10
N VAL A 102 14.35 5.66 -10.94
CA VAL A 102 13.71 6.96 -10.83
C VAL A 102 13.90 7.72 -12.14
N VAL A 103 12.81 8.01 -12.85
CA VAL A 103 12.83 8.77 -14.10
C VAL A 103 12.39 10.21 -13.81
N GLU A 104 13.32 11.00 -13.28
CA GLU A 104 13.13 12.40 -12.90
C GLU A 104 14.23 13.24 -13.56
N ASP A 105 13.86 14.31 -14.26
CA ASP A 105 14.79 15.18 -15.00
C ASP A 105 15.21 16.41 -14.18
N ASN A 106 14.46 16.74 -13.12
CA ASN A 106 14.77 17.82 -12.22
C ASN A 106 15.72 17.39 -11.09
N LYS A 107 16.95 17.91 -11.09
CA LYS A 107 17.98 17.64 -10.08
C LYS A 107 17.55 17.94 -8.64
N VAL A 108 16.64 18.89 -8.43
CA VAL A 108 16.11 19.20 -7.09
C VAL A 108 15.23 18.05 -6.61
N ASN A 109 14.32 17.56 -7.46
CA ASN A 109 13.45 16.44 -7.13
C ASN A 109 14.24 15.15 -6.91
N GLN A 110 15.31 14.93 -7.66
CA GLN A 110 16.22 13.79 -7.43
C GLN A 110 16.78 13.79 -6.00
N LYS A 111 17.25 14.95 -5.51
CA LYS A 111 17.74 15.09 -4.12
C LYS A 111 16.66 14.88 -3.07
N VAL A 112 15.43 15.30 -3.36
CA VAL A 112 14.29 15.04 -2.46
C VAL A 112 14.03 13.55 -2.37
N VAL A 113 14.05 12.85 -3.51
CA VAL A 113 13.90 11.40 -3.57
C VAL A 113 15.00 10.69 -2.77
N ASP A 114 16.27 11.10 -2.93
CA ASP A 114 17.40 10.58 -2.15
C ASP A 114 17.15 10.76 -0.64
N LEU A 115 16.73 11.95 -0.22
CA LEU A 115 16.44 12.25 1.18
C LEU A 115 15.30 11.37 1.71
N MET A 116 14.21 11.20 0.96
CA MET A 116 13.07 10.40 1.38
C MET A 116 13.44 8.93 1.57
N PHE A 117 14.27 8.36 0.70
CA PHE A 117 14.66 6.96 0.80
C PHE A 117 15.72 6.74 1.88
N SER A 118 16.67 7.65 2.08
CA SER A 118 17.73 7.50 3.09
C SER A 118 17.24 7.33 4.54
N ILE A 119 16.02 7.77 4.84
CA ILE A 119 15.47 7.77 6.21
C ILE A 119 14.98 6.38 6.66
N ARG A 120 14.71 5.44 5.76
CA ARG A 120 14.05 4.18 6.16
C ARG A 120 14.44 2.92 5.41
N LEU A 121 15.02 3.03 4.23
CA LEU A 121 15.46 1.91 3.41
C LEU A 121 16.80 2.32 2.79
N SER A 122 17.73 1.42 2.58
CA SER A 122 18.93 1.73 1.78
C SER A 122 18.78 1.13 0.37
N PRO A 123 17.80 1.54 -0.46
CA PRO A 123 17.68 1.03 -1.81
C PRO A 123 18.77 1.61 -2.69
N VAL A 124 19.12 0.89 -3.76
CA VAL A 124 19.97 1.43 -4.82
C VAL A 124 19.08 2.24 -5.75
N LEU A 125 19.23 3.56 -5.74
CA LEU A 125 18.51 4.46 -6.64
C LEU A 125 19.31 4.63 -7.93
N ARG A 126 18.66 4.39 -9.08
CA ARG A 126 19.22 4.72 -10.40
C ARG A 126 18.38 5.82 -11.03
N PHE A 127 19.01 6.95 -11.33
CA PHE A 127 18.34 8.04 -12.07
C PHE A 127 18.52 7.83 -13.57
N GLY A 128 17.41 7.55 -14.25
CA GLY A 128 17.37 7.40 -15.70
C GLY A 128 17.06 8.73 -16.40
N ARG A 129 17.60 8.92 -17.60
CA ARG A 129 17.12 9.96 -18.52
C ARG A 129 16.02 9.38 -19.40
N ARG A 130 14.99 10.18 -19.69
CA ARG A 130 14.02 9.85 -20.74
C ARG A 130 14.67 9.88 -22.11
#